data_AF-A0A2H0JAR8-F1
#
_entry.id   AF-A0A2H0JAR8-F1
#
_cell.length_a   1.000
_cell.length_b   1.000
_cell.length_c   1.000
_cell.angle_alpha   90.00
_cell.angle_beta   90.00
_cell.angle_gamma   90.00
#
_symmetry.space_group_name_H-M   'P 1'
#
loop_
_entity.id
_entity.type
_entity.pdbx_description
1 polymer ?
#
loop_
_entity_poly.entity_id
_entity_poly.type
_entity_poly.pdbx_seq_one_letter_code
_entity_poly.pdbx_strand_id
1 'polypeptide(L)'
;MPNDTLLTLKLPEGYTFADLKLRRCEYDAIDMDMDLVKLICKINALDFDKVLQNPGPVVTSILTIWYKTHLAEGGEPDALMEALKVGR
;
A
#
# COMPACT_ATOMS: atom_id res chain seq x y z
N MET A 1 -15.64 2.43 -20.10
CA MET A 1 -14.45 1.70 -19.63
C MET A 1 -13.87 2.51 -18.49
N PRO A 2 -13.87 2.06 -17.24
CA PRO A 2 -13.13 2.78 -16.21
C PRO A 2 -11.65 2.53 -16.47
N ASN A 3 -10.89 3.60 -16.62
CA ASN A 3 -9.48 3.55 -16.94
C ASN A 3 -8.72 2.73 -15.88
N ASP A 4 -8.15 1.60 -16.28
CA ASP A 4 -7.04 0.91 -15.60
C ASP A 4 -5.78 1.78 -15.67
N THR A 5 -5.85 3.01 -15.18
CA THR A 5 -4.64 3.76 -14.87
C THR A 5 -4.13 3.16 -13.57
N LEU A 6 -3.45 2.02 -13.68
CA LEU A 6 -2.48 1.58 -12.69
C LEU A 6 -1.54 2.77 -12.51
N LEU A 7 -1.83 3.60 -11.51
CA LEU A 7 -0.96 4.66 -11.05
C LEU A 7 0.43 4.03 -10.94
N THR A 8 1.39 4.51 -11.73
CA THR A 8 2.80 4.19 -11.56
C THR A 8 3.27 4.85 -10.27
N LEU A 9 2.83 4.28 -9.15
CA LEU A 9 3.15 4.75 -7.81
C LEU A 9 4.64 4.51 -7.58
N LYS A 10 5.39 5.60 -7.41
CA LYS A 10 6.78 5.54 -6.97
C LYS A 10 6.81 5.13 -5.51
N LEU A 11 7.67 4.17 -5.18
CA LEU A 11 7.97 3.76 -3.81
C LEU A 11 9.19 4.53 -3.29
N PRO A 12 9.28 4.84 -2.00
CA PRO A 12 10.41 5.55 -1.43
C PRO A 12 11.66 4.66 -1.40
N GLU A 13 12.81 5.23 -1.76
CA GLU A 13 14.09 4.54 -1.69
C GLU A 13 14.53 4.28 -0.24
N GLY A 14 15.19 3.14 0.01
CA GLY A 14 15.69 2.77 1.33
C GLY A 14 14.65 2.20 2.28
N TYR A 15 13.41 1.97 1.82
CA TYR A 15 12.34 1.31 2.58
C TYR A 15 11.97 -0.02 1.93
N THR A 16 11.59 -0.96 2.77
CA THR A 16 11.13 -2.29 2.41
C THR A 16 9.63 -2.43 2.67
N PHE A 17 9.03 -3.51 2.18
CA PHE A 17 7.63 -3.82 2.48
C PHE A 17 7.36 -3.96 3.98
N ALA A 18 8.31 -4.50 4.76
CA ALA A 18 8.17 -4.67 6.20
C ALA A 18 8.06 -3.33 6.95
N ASP A 19 8.60 -2.24 6.40
CA ASP A 19 8.53 -0.91 7.01
C ASP A 19 7.12 -0.30 6.96
N LEU A 20 6.22 -0.84 6.14
CA LEU A 20 4.79 -0.51 6.19
C LEU A 20 4.15 -0.88 7.52
N LYS A 21 4.77 -1.80 8.29
CA LYS A 21 4.25 -2.32 9.57
C LYS A 21 2.79 -2.75 9.46
N LEU A 22 2.47 -3.41 8.33
CA LEU A 22 1.12 -3.80 8.00
C LEU A 22 0.59 -4.76 9.06
N ARG A 23 -0.57 -4.43 9.64
CA ARG A 23 -1.25 -5.31 10.59
C ARG A 23 -2.75 -5.32 10.35
N ARG A 24 -3.37 -6.44 10.68
CA ARG A 24 -4.83 -6.53 10.81
C ARG A 24 -5.23 -6.00 12.18
N CYS A 25 -6.28 -5.21 12.19
CA CYS A 25 -6.92 -4.66 13.38
C CYS A 25 -8.30 -5.25 13.57
N GLU A 26 -9.02 -4.78 14.58
CA GLU A 26 -10.41 -5.13 14.81
C GLU A 26 -11.28 -4.79 13.60
N TYR A 27 -12.38 -5.52 13.43
CA TYR A 27 -13.33 -5.32 12.33
C TYR A 27 -12.71 -5.40 10.93
N ASP A 28 -11.66 -6.20 10.77
CA ASP A 28 -10.93 -6.37 9.50
C ASP A 28 -10.33 -5.08 8.93
N ALA A 29 -10.15 -4.08 9.78
CA ALA A 29 -9.37 -2.90 9.44
C ALA A 29 -7.89 -3.28 9.26
N ILE A 30 -7.21 -2.52 8.41
CA ILE A 30 -5.77 -2.63 8.21
C ILE A 30 -5.15 -1.37 8.79
N ASP A 31 -4.10 -1.55 9.58
CA ASP A 31 -3.26 -0.47 10.09
C ASP A 31 -1.87 -0.56 9.46
N MET A 32 -1.27 0.59 9.21
CA MET A 32 -0.01 0.75 8.49
C MET A 32 0.67 2.07 8.84
N ASP A 33 1.97 2.18 8.52
CA ASP A 33 2.75 3.37 8.82
C ASP A 33 2.32 4.59 7.96
N MET A 34 1.57 5.51 8.58
CA MET A 34 1.03 6.68 7.90
C MET A 34 2.07 7.74 7.55
N ASP A 35 3.23 7.76 8.21
CA ASP A 35 4.34 8.63 7.79
C ASP A 35 4.91 8.15 6.45
N LEU A 36 4.93 6.83 6.23
CA LEU A 36 5.33 6.23 4.96
C LEU A 36 4.30 6.50 3.85
N VAL A 37 3.00 6.43 4.17
CA VAL A 37 1.92 6.86 3.25
C VAL A 37 2.07 8.33 2.86
N LYS A 38 2.37 9.20 3.83
CA LYS A 38 2.60 10.63 3.57
C LYS A 38 3.83 10.87 2.70
N LEU A 39 4.91 10.13 2.91
CA LEU A 39 6.10 10.17 2.07
C LEU A 39 5.79 9.75 0.63
N ILE A 40 5.06 8.64 0.45
CA ILE A 40 4.58 8.18 -0.86
C ILE A 40 3.72 9.25 -1.54
N CYS A 41 2.81 9.89 -0.80
CA CYS A 41 1.99 10.96 -1.36
C CYS A 41 2.88 12.10 -1.87
N LYS A 42 3.88 12.52 -1.09
CA LYS A 42 4.82 13.58 -1.46
C LYS A 42 5.59 13.27 -2.75
N ILE A 43 6.17 12.08 -2.88
CA ILE A 43 6.97 11.71 -4.07
C ILE A 43 6.12 11.50 -5.34
N ASN A 44 4.83 11.24 -5.16
CA ASN A 44 3.86 11.05 -6.26
C ASN A 44 3.00 12.29 -6.52
N ALA A 45 3.27 13.42 -5.85
CA ALA A 45 2.47 14.65 -5.93
C ALA A 45 0.96 14.43 -5.62
N LEU A 46 0.67 13.50 -4.71
CA LEU A 46 -0.68 13.27 -4.18
C LEU A 46 -0.92 14.17 -2.97
N ASP A 47 -2.15 14.65 -2.87
CA ASP A 47 -2.63 15.48 -1.75
C ASP A 47 -2.98 14.58 -0.56
N PHE A 48 -2.12 14.56 0.46
CA PHE A 48 -2.29 13.70 1.62
C PHE A 48 -3.59 13.99 2.38
N ASP A 49 -4.05 15.24 2.45
CA ASP A 49 -5.28 15.59 3.15
C ASP A 49 -6.50 14.99 2.45
N LYS A 50 -6.49 14.93 1.11
CA LYS A 50 -7.52 14.21 0.34
C LYS A 50 -7.41 12.69 0.51
N VAL A 51 -6.20 12.16 0.63
CA VAL A 51 -6.01 10.72 0.92
C VAL A 51 -6.59 10.37 2.28
N LEU A 52 -6.44 11.20 3.31
CA LEU A 52 -7.05 10.95 4.62
C LEU A 52 -8.59 10.91 4.57
N GLN A 53 -9.22 11.66 3.67
CA GLN A 53 -10.68 11.66 3.51
C GLN A 53 -11.20 10.40 2.80
N ASN A 54 -10.41 9.83 1.89
CA ASN A 54 -10.76 8.58 1.20
C ASN A 54 -9.50 7.74 0.95
N PRO A 55 -8.99 7.03 1.96
CA PRO A 55 -7.69 6.36 1.88
C PRO A 55 -7.72 5.11 1.01
N GLY A 56 -8.89 4.48 0.86
CA GLY A 56 -9.05 3.18 0.20
C GLY A 56 -8.29 3.04 -1.13
N PRO A 57 -8.54 3.89 -2.14
CA PRO A 57 -7.88 3.77 -3.44
C PRO A 57 -6.36 3.87 -3.39
N VAL A 58 -5.82 4.80 -2.59
CA VAL A 58 -4.37 5.01 -2.48
C VAL A 58 -3.72 3.90 -1.67
N VAL A 59 -4.30 3.53 -0.53
CA VAL A 59 -3.83 2.42 0.30
C VAL A 59 -3.82 1.11 -0.48
N THR A 60 -4.89 0.78 -1.21
CA THR A 60 -4.94 -0.42 -2.07
C THR A 60 -3.85 -0.40 -3.13
N SER A 61 -3.57 0.76 -3.73
CA SER A 61 -2.49 0.91 -4.72
C SER A 61 -1.11 0.69 -4.10
N ILE A 62 -0.85 1.28 -2.93
CA ILE A 62 0.40 1.10 -2.17
C ILE A 62 0.63 -0.37 -1.87
N LEU A 63 -0.34 -1.03 -1.24
CA LEU A 63 -0.24 -2.44 -0.85
C LEU A 63 -0.01 -3.34 -2.06
N THR A 64 -0.76 -3.12 -3.14
CA THR A 64 -0.66 -3.94 -4.35
C THR A 64 0.70 -3.80 -5.03
N ILE A 65 1.18 -2.56 -5.22
CA ILE A 65 2.42 -2.31 -5.95
C ILE A 65 3.62 -2.74 -5.11
N TRP A 66 3.66 -2.34 -3.84
CA TRP A 66 4.79 -2.66 -2.98
C TRP A 66 4.90 -4.16 -2.71
N TYR A 67 3.78 -4.85 -2.49
CA TYR A 67 3.82 -6.30 -2.29
C TYR A 67 4.26 -7.05 -3.56
N LYS A 68 3.82 -6.61 -4.74
CA LYS A 68 4.32 -7.16 -6.01
C LYS A 68 5.83 -6.96 -6.16
N THR A 69 6.34 -5.77 -5.84
CA THR A 69 7.78 -5.48 -5.87
C THR A 69 8.55 -6.36 -4.88
N HIS A 70 8.08 -6.47 -3.63
CA HIS A 70 8.67 -7.31 -2.60
C HIS A 70 8.81 -8.77 -3.04
N LEU A 71 7.76 -9.36 -3.62
CA LEU A 71 7.81 -10.72 -4.16
C LEU A 71 8.78 -10.84 -5.35
N ALA A 72 8.82 -9.85 -6.24
CA ALA A 72 9.72 -9.84 -7.39
C ALA A 72 11.20 -9.73 -6.98
N GLU A 73 11.48 -9.10 -5.84
CA GLU A 73 12.81 -8.99 -5.25
C GLU A 73 13.22 -10.23 -4.43
N GLY A 74 12.38 -11.27 -4.39
CA GLY A 74 12.64 -12.53 -3.67
C GLY A 74 12.20 -12.51 -2.20
N GLY A 75 11.42 -11.50 -1.79
CA GLY A 75 10.80 -11.44 -0.48
C GLY A 75 9.77 -12.55 -0.27
N GLU A 76 9.63 -13.02 0.97
CA GLU A 76 8.66 -14.06 1.31
C GLU A 76 7.21 -13.54 1.26
N PRO A 77 6.23 -14.39 0.95
CA PRO A 77 4.82 -14.02 0.99
C PRO A 77 4.38 -13.53 2.38
N ASP A 78 3.64 -12.42 2.40
CA ASP A 78 3.07 -11.86 3.62
C ASP A 78 1.69 -12.46 3.88
N ALA A 79 1.48 -13.02 5.07
CA ALA A 79 0.25 -13.74 5.41
C ALA A 79 -1.01 -12.86 5.35
N LEU A 80 -0.89 -11.57 5.72
CA LEU A 80 -2.03 -10.64 5.67
C LEU A 80 -2.34 -10.27 4.22
N MET A 81 -1.34 -9.96 3.41
CA MET A 81 -1.55 -9.70 1.99
C MET A 81 -2.14 -10.90 1.26
N GLU A 82 -1.69 -12.12 1.56
CA GLU A 82 -2.29 -13.33 1.00
C GLU A 82 -3.75 -13.51 1.46
N ALA A 83 -4.08 -13.22 2.72
CA ALA A 83 -5.45 -13.26 3.20
C ALA A 83 -6.35 -12.24 2.47
N LEU A 84 -5.85 -11.04 2.20
CA LEU A 84 -6.59 -9.99 1.47
C LEU A 84 -6.86 -10.35 0.01
N LYS A 85 -5.97 -11.12 -0.64
CA LYS A 85 -6.18 -11.61 -2.01
C LYS A 85 -7.35 -12.60 -2.12
N VAL A 86 -7.59 -13.38 -1.07
CA VAL A 86 -8.55 -14.50 -1.09
C VAL A 86 -9.99 -14.04 -0.87
N GLY A 87 -10.22 -12.80 -0.42
CA GLY A 87 -11.54 -12.14 -0.38
C GLY A 87 -12.66 -13.03 0.18
N ARG A 88 -12.74 -13.16 1.51
CA ARG A 88 -13.93 -13.70 2.18
C ARG A 88 -14.54 -12.65 3.08
#